data_AF-A0A843J5M2-F1
#
_entry.id   AF-A0A843J5M2-F1
#
_cell.length_a   1.000
_cell.length_b   1.000
_cell.length_c   1.000
_cell.angle_alpha   90.00
_cell.angle_beta   90.00
_cell.angle_gamma   90.00
#
_symmetry.space_group_name_H-M   'P 1'
#
loop_
_entity.id
_entity.type
_entity.pdbx_description
1 polymer ?
#
loop_
_entity_poly.entity_id
_entity_poly.type
_entity_poly.pdbx_seq_one_letter_code
_entity_poly.pdbx_strand_id
1 'polypeptide(L)'
;TGNGIFSYVSDTAYSDEIADQYKGTRVLFLPITTPDDKRIKFHMCTQDAEYFINRVRPELTVFVHLGIVMLKHDADAQARKTEEATGCRVIAGRDLMQIEIGKDITITDIEPKKPEWNDAWNLEEH
;
A
#
# COMPACT_ATOMS: atom_id res chain seq x y z
N THR A 1 -20.35 -10.32 -4.05
CA THR A 1 -19.66 -10.55 -5.34
C THR A 1 -18.39 -11.34 -5.06
N GLY A 2 -18.04 -12.30 -5.93
CA GLY A 2 -16.97 -13.29 -5.69
C GLY A 2 -15.57 -12.88 -6.17
N ASN A 3 -15.35 -11.61 -6.50
CA ASN A 3 -14.02 -11.08 -6.81
C ASN A 3 -13.49 -10.41 -5.53
N GLY A 4 -12.27 -10.75 -5.14
CA GLY A 4 -11.74 -10.56 -3.79
C GLY A 4 -12.01 -9.17 -3.20
N ILE A 5 -12.55 -9.16 -1.98
CA ILE A 5 -12.73 -7.96 -1.14
C ILE A 5 -11.41 -7.17 -1.02
N PHE A 6 -10.29 -7.88 -1.10
CA PHE A 6 -8.94 -7.38 -0.94
C PHE A 6 -8.05 -7.93 -2.05
N SER A 7 -7.09 -7.14 -2.53
CA SER A 7 -6.06 -7.61 -3.45
C SER A 7 -4.72 -6.97 -3.16
N TYR A 8 -3.66 -7.76 -3.40
CA TYR A 8 -2.28 -7.37 -3.22
C TYR A 8 -1.54 -7.49 -4.55
N VAL A 9 -0.90 -6.42 -4.97
CA VAL A 9 -0.08 -6.39 -6.19
C VAL A 9 1.37 -6.67 -5.80
N SER A 10 2.01 -7.62 -6.50
CA SER A 10 3.44 -7.88 -6.32
C SER A 10 4.29 -6.81 -7.02
N ASP A 11 5.56 -6.67 -6.65
CA ASP A 11 6.46 -5.69 -7.27
C ASP A 11 6.58 -5.94 -8.78
N THR A 12 6.10 -4.96 -9.55
CA THR A 12 6.06 -5.01 -11.00
C THR A 12 6.09 -3.59 -11.56
N ALA A 13 6.43 -3.47 -12.85
CA ALA A 13 6.08 -2.28 -13.61
C ALA A 13 4.58 -2.27 -13.93
N TYR A 14 4.02 -1.08 -14.12
CA TYR A 14 2.65 -0.92 -14.57
C TYR A 14 2.45 -1.48 -15.99
N SER A 15 1.33 -2.18 -16.19
CA SER A 15 0.73 -2.44 -17.49
C SER A 15 -0.79 -2.50 -17.36
N ASP A 16 -1.50 -2.18 -18.44
CA ASP A 16 -2.97 -2.30 -18.49
C ASP A 16 -3.44 -3.73 -18.19
N GLU A 17 -2.72 -4.73 -18.71
CA GLU A 17 -3.03 -6.15 -18.51
C GLU A 17 -2.93 -6.56 -17.04
N ILE A 18 -1.92 -6.05 -16.32
CA ILE A 18 -1.79 -6.31 -14.88
C ILE A 18 -2.93 -5.61 -14.15
N ALA A 19 -3.17 -4.33 -14.40
CA ALA A 19 -4.23 -3.58 -13.72
C ALA A 19 -5.62 -4.20 -13.95
N ASP A 20 -5.90 -4.73 -15.14
CA ASP A 20 -7.16 -5.39 -15.46
C ASP A 20 -7.46 -6.62 -14.61
N GLN A 21 -6.43 -7.32 -14.12
CA GLN A 21 -6.60 -8.49 -13.24
C GLN A 21 -7.17 -8.12 -11.87
N TYR A 22 -7.05 -6.85 -11.46
CA TYR A 22 -7.49 -6.35 -10.16
C TYR A 22 -8.85 -5.64 -10.21
N LYS A 23 -9.56 -5.65 -11.35
CA LYS A 23 -10.89 -5.05 -11.44
C LYS A 23 -11.90 -5.70 -10.49
N GLY A 24 -12.63 -4.88 -9.76
CA GLY A 24 -13.61 -5.32 -8.76
C GLY A 24 -13.06 -5.45 -7.34
N THR A 25 -11.77 -5.19 -7.13
CA THR A 25 -11.16 -5.06 -5.80
C THR A 25 -11.77 -3.90 -5.03
N ARG A 26 -12.13 -4.11 -3.75
CA ARG A 26 -12.53 -3.01 -2.84
C ARG A 26 -11.32 -2.36 -2.19
N VAL A 27 -10.40 -3.17 -1.65
CA VAL A 27 -9.17 -2.71 -1.00
C VAL A 27 -7.95 -3.20 -1.77
N LEU A 28 -7.17 -2.28 -2.33
CA LEU A 28 -6.00 -2.55 -3.16
C LEU A 28 -4.70 -2.19 -2.44
N PHE A 29 -3.77 -3.13 -2.34
CA PHE A 29 -2.42 -2.89 -1.84
C PHE A 29 -1.48 -2.79 -3.04
N LEU A 30 -0.89 -1.62 -3.24
CA LEU A 30 -0.15 -1.29 -4.46
C LEU A 30 1.29 -0.88 -4.11
N PRO A 31 2.32 -1.59 -4.62
CA PRO A 31 3.70 -1.25 -4.33
C PRO A 31 4.13 0.00 -5.08
N ILE A 32 4.46 1.08 -4.35
CA ILE A 32 4.89 2.36 -4.93
C ILE A 32 6.24 2.77 -4.33
N THR A 33 7.29 2.55 -5.12
CA THR A 33 8.67 2.65 -4.63
C THR A 33 9.24 4.06 -4.71
N THR A 34 8.72 4.89 -5.62
CA THR A 34 9.25 6.22 -5.92
C THR A 34 8.18 7.30 -6.10
N PRO A 35 8.48 8.55 -5.74
CA PRO A 35 7.52 9.64 -5.85
C PRO A 35 7.39 10.17 -7.30
N ASP A 36 6.29 10.86 -7.57
CA ASP A 36 6.00 11.54 -8.83
C ASP A 36 6.19 10.61 -10.05
N ASP A 37 6.94 11.05 -11.06
CA ASP A 37 7.26 10.29 -12.29
C ASP A 37 8.67 9.67 -12.25
N LYS A 38 9.23 9.42 -11.06
CA LYS A 38 10.60 8.86 -10.93
C LYS A 38 10.61 7.36 -11.18
N ARG A 39 10.49 6.94 -12.44
CA ARG A 39 10.37 5.52 -12.83
C ARG A 39 11.65 4.73 -12.55
N ILE A 40 11.47 3.52 -12.01
CA ILE A 40 12.51 2.50 -11.85
C ILE A 40 12.03 1.25 -12.58
N LYS A 41 12.94 0.57 -13.30
CA LYS A 41 12.61 -0.66 -14.02
C LYS A 41 11.98 -1.67 -13.05
N PHE A 42 10.89 -2.30 -13.48
CA PHE A 42 10.14 -3.32 -12.73
C PHE A 42 9.46 -2.82 -11.44
N HIS A 43 9.32 -1.50 -11.24
CA HIS A 43 8.63 -0.92 -10.09
C HIS A 43 7.69 0.20 -10.55
N MET A 44 6.72 0.56 -9.70
CA MET A 44 5.78 1.66 -9.95
C MET A 44 6.16 2.92 -9.16
N CYS A 45 5.89 4.08 -9.77
CA CYS A 45 5.94 5.40 -9.13
C CYS A 45 4.53 5.93 -8.83
N THR A 46 4.41 7.10 -8.19
CA THR A 46 3.10 7.73 -7.90
C THR A 46 2.25 7.91 -9.16
N GLN A 47 2.84 8.34 -10.27
CA GLN A 47 2.07 8.52 -11.51
C GLN A 47 1.53 7.18 -12.05
N ASP A 48 2.26 6.09 -11.87
CA ASP A 48 1.77 4.76 -12.23
C ASP A 48 0.61 4.31 -11.34
N ALA A 49 0.61 4.71 -10.07
CA ALA A 49 -0.55 4.50 -9.20
C ALA A 49 -1.80 5.18 -9.74
N GLU A 50 -1.69 6.41 -10.23
CA GLU A 50 -2.83 7.14 -10.81
C GLU A 50 -3.44 6.36 -11.98
N TYR A 51 -2.63 5.81 -12.88
CA TYR A 51 -3.11 4.98 -13.99
C TYR A 51 -3.75 3.67 -13.50
N PHE A 52 -3.10 2.99 -12.55
CA PHE A 52 -3.59 1.72 -12.00
C PHE A 52 -4.95 1.92 -11.30
N ILE A 53 -5.06 2.92 -10.43
CA ILE A 53 -6.24 3.21 -9.62
C ILE A 53 -7.40 3.68 -10.51
N ASN A 54 -7.15 4.52 -11.52
CA ASN A 54 -8.19 4.95 -12.45
C ASN A 54 -8.78 3.78 -13.25
N ARG A 55 -7.98 2.74 -13.50
CA ARG A 55 -8.43 1.54 -14.21
C ARG A 55 -9.17 0.54 -13.32
N VAL A 56 -8.71 0.38 -12.08
CA VAL A 56 -9.26 -0.60 -11.12
C VAL A 56 -10.46 -0.06 -10.34
N ARG A 57 -10.47 1.24 -10.02
CA ARG A 57 -11.49 1.95 -9.23
C ARG A 57 -11.78 1.31 -7.86
N PRO A 58 -10.78 1.07 -7.00
CA PRO A 58 -11.00 0.53 -5.66
C PRO A 58 -11.66 1.57 -4.71
N GLU A 59 -12.27 1.09 -3.63
CA GLU A 59 -12.78 1.95 -2.54
C GLU A 59 -11.64 2.52 -1.69
N LEU A 60 -10.56 1.75 -1.51
CA LEU A 60 -9.35 2.16 -0.81
C LEU A 60 -8.12 1.59 -1.52
N THR A 61 -7.11 2.42 -1.75
CA THR A 61 -5.75 1.98 -2.12
C THR A 61 -4.78 2.27 -0.98
N VAL A 62 -3.92 1.31 -0.67
CA VAL A 62 -2.84 1.42 0.31
C VAL A 62 -1.53 1.31 -0.43
N PHE A 63 -0.71 2.36 -0.40
CA PHE A 63 0.64 2.29 -0.92
C PHE A 63 1.51 1.47 0.03
N VAL A 64 2.16 0.45 -0.51
CA VAL A 64 3.09 -0.44 0.19
C VAL A 64 4.44 -0.48 -0.53
N HIS A 65 5.39 -1.24 0.00
CA HIS A 65 6.76 -1.33 -0.55
C HIS A 65 7.37 0.05 -0.84
N LEU A 66 7.21 0.96 0.14
CA LEU A 66 7.64 2.35 0.03
C LEU A 66 9.17 2.41 0.05
N GLY A 67 9.78 2.68 -1.10
CA GLY A 67 11.22 2.81 -1.22
C GLY A 67 11.79 3.99 -0.42
N ILE A 68 13.08 3.97 -0.12
CA ILE A 68 13.74 5.02 0.68
C ILE A 68 13.56 6.43 0.09
N VAL A 69 13.48 6.53 -1.24
CA VAL A 69 13.25 7.81 -1.92
C VAL A 69 11.82 8.29 -1.70
N MET A 70 10.82 7.40 -1.74
CA MET A 70 9.43 7.71 -1.42
C MET A 70 9.29 8.21 0.03
N LEU A 71 9.89 7.49 0.99
CA LEU A 71 9.85 7.87 2.41
C LEU A 71 10.47 9.24 2.67
N LYS A 72 11.55 9.59 1.98
CA LYS A 72 12.19 10.92 2.07
C LYS A 72 11.37 12.04 1.41
N HIS A 73 10.41 11.70 0.55
CA HIS A 73 9.60 12.62 -0.23
C HIS A 73 8.12 12.67 0.24
N ASP A 74 7.87 12.34 1.50
CA ASP A 74 6.54 12.34 2.12
C ASP A 74 5.54 11.44 1.36
N ALA A 75 5.51 10.16 1.75
CA ALA A 75 4.60 9.19 1.17
C ALA A 75 3.12 9.57 1.35
N ASP A 76 2.76 10.23 2.45
CA ASP A 76 1.38 10.68 2.67
C ASP A 76 1.01 11.81 1.69
N ALA A 77 1.93 12.71 1.36
CA ALA A 77 1.70 13.73 0.34
C ALA A 77 1.48 13.12 -1.05
N GLN A 78 2.24 12.08 -1.40
CA GLN A 78 2.08 11.37 -2.68
C GLN A 78 0.75 10.61 -2.73
N ALA A 79 0.34 9.98 -1.63
CA ALA A 79 -0.98 9.35 -1.51
C ALA A 79 -2.11 10.38 -1.67
N ARG A 80 -2.05 11.53 -0.97
CA ARG A 80 -3.05 12.62 -1.11
C ARG A 80 -3.15 13.13 -2.54
N LYS A 81 -2.01 13.38 -3.20
CA LYS A 81 -1.97 13.80 -4.61
C LYS A 81 -2.67 12.79 -5.53
N THR A 82 -2.45 11.49 -5.27
CA THR A 82 -3.09 10.41 -6.04
C THR A 82 -4.60 10.33 -5.76
N GLU A 83 -5.01 10.51 -4.50
CA GLU A 83 -6.42 10.59 -4.11
C GLU A 83 -7.13 11.75 -4.82
N GLU A 84 -6.52 12.93 -4.85
CA GLU A 84 -7.04 14.11 -5.57
C GLU A 84 -7.14 13.85 -7.09
N ALA A 85 -6.12 13.22 -7.70
CA ALA A 85 -6.09 12.96 -9.14
C ALA A 85 -7.08 11.89 -9.60
N THR A 86 -7.38 10.90 -8.75
CA THR A 86 -8.21 9.74 -9.10
C THR A 86 -9.63 9.83 -8.54
N GLY A 87 -9.84 10.58 -7.47
CA GLY A 87 -11.08 10.59 -6.68
C GLY A 87 -11.36 9.28 -5.93
N CYS A 88 -10.40 8.34 -5.89
CA CYS A 88 -10.45 7.14 -5.08
C CYS A 88 -9.67 7.38 -3.79
N ARG A 89 -10.09 6.80 -2.65
CA ARG A 89 -9.37 6.97 -1.39
C ARG A 89 -7.99 6.33 -1.46
N VAL A 90 -6.93 7.04 -1.07
CA VAL A 90 -5.55 6.55 -1.09
C VAL A 90 -4.82 6.93 0.19
N ILE A 91 -4.09 5.97 0.77
CA ILE A 91 -3.24 6.20 1.95
C ILE A 91 -1.83 5.63 1.72
N ALA A 92 -0.85 6.18 2.42
CA ALA A 92 0.45 5.52 2.58
C ALA A 92 0.38 4.53 3.74
N GLY A 93 0.75 3.27 3.50
CA GLY A 93 0.86 2.26 4.53
C GLY A 93 1.95 2.63 5.54
N ARG A 94 1.67 2.36 6.82
CA ARG A 94 2.62 2.51 7.93
C ARG A 94 2.79 1.17 8.63
N ASP A 95 3.97 0.98 9.22
CA ASP A 95 4.17 -0.16 10.10
C ASP A 95 3.16 -0.12 11.25
N LEU A 96 2.64 -1.29 11.63
CA LEU A 96 1.59 -1.49 12.64
C LEU A 96 0.22 -0.88 12.30
N MET A 97 0.00 -0.45 11.05
CA MET A 97 -1.33 -0.11 10.57
C MET A 97 -2.23 -1.36 10.48
N GLN A 98 -3.47 -1.23 10.93
CA GLN A 98 -4.52 -2.24 10.82
C GLN A 98 -5.67 -1.72 9.98
N ILE A 99 -6.20 -2.58 9.10
CA ILE A 99 -7.37 -2.29 8.28
C ILE A 99 -8.43 -3.36 8.56
N GLU A 100 -9.60 -2.93 8.98
CA GLU A 100 -10.76 -3.80 9.14
C GLU A 100 -11.73 -3.56 7.97
N ILE A 101 -12.11 -4.65 7.30
CA ILE A 101 -12.91 -4.61 6.07
C ILE A 101 -14.27 -5.25 6.36
N GLY A 102 -15.26 -4.40 6.67
CA GLY A 102 -16.65 -4.78 6.81
C GLY A 102 -17.50 -4.21 5.67
N LYS A 103 -18.72 -3.78 6.04
CA LYS A 103 -19.51 -2.88 5.20
C LYS A 103 -18.73 -1.58 4.96
N ASP A 104 -18.21 -1.02 6.05
CA ASP A 104 -17.33 0.14 6.06
C ASP A 104 -15.86 -0.31 6.19
N ILE A 105 -14.93 0.55 5.79
CA ILE A 105 -13.49 0.31 5.89
C ILE A 105 -12.90 1.25 6.94
N THR A 106 -12.41 0.67 8.05
CA THR A 106 -11.79 1.39 9.16
C THR A 106 -10.28 1.14 9.19
N ILE A 107 -9.54 2.17 9.60
CA ILE A 107 -8.07 2.14 9.70
C ILE A 107 -7.71 2.57 11.11
N THR A 108 -6.86 1.79 11.77
CA THR A 108 -6.36 2.04 13.13
C THR A 108 -4.87 1.72 13.19
N ASP A 109 -4.17 2.27 14.18
CA ASP A 109 -2.79 1.87 14.47
C ASP A 109 -2.78 0.89 15.65
N ILE A 110 -1.96 -0.17 15.56
CA ILE A 110 -1.75 -1.10 16.66
C ILE A 110 -0.57 -0.60 17.49
N GLU A 111 -0.81 -0.35 18.78
CA GLU A 111 0.28 -0.18 19.73
C GLU A 111 1.04 -1.51 19.87
N PRO A 112 2.35 -1.54 19.64
CA PRO A 112 3.11 -2.77 19.81
C PRO A 112 2.94 -3.22 21.26
N LYS A 113 2.44 -4.45 21.47
CA LYS A 113 2.48 -5.06 22.80
C LYS A 113 3.94 -4.96 23.26
N LYS A 114 4.16 -4.40 24.46
CA LYS A 114 5.48 -4.50 25.10
C LYS A 114 5.90 -5.96 24.98
N PRO A 115 7.08 -6.26 24.42
CA PRO A 115 7.54 -7.63 24.37
C PRO A 115 7.43 -8.22 25.77
N GLU A 116 6.59 -9.23 25.93
CA GLU A 116 6.72 -10.21 27.00
C GLU A 116 8.00 -10.97 26.65
N TRP A 117 9.15 -10.34 26.93
CA TRP A 117 10.45 -10.98 26.72
C TRP A 117 10.41 -12.30 27.49
N ASN A 118 10.48 -13.40 26.76
CA ASN A 118 10.65 -14.72 27.34
C ASN A 118 12.12 -14.78 27.77
N ASP A 119 12.39 -14.78 29.09
CA ASP A 119 13.75 -14.83 29.69
C ASP A 119 14.60 -16.05 29.26
N ALA A 120 14.08 -16.91 28.38
CA ALA A 120 14.70 -18.14 27.89
C ALA A 120 15.84 -17.95 26.87
N TRP A 121 16.14 -16.71 26.44
CA TRP A 121 17.23 -16.43 25.48
C TRP A 121 18.37 -15.57 26.05
N ASN A 122 18.49 -15.45 27.38
CA ASN A 122 19.75 -15.03 28.01
C ASN A 122 20.79 -16.15 27.92
N LEU A 123 21.32 -16.37 26.71
CA LEU A 123 22.65 -16.93 26.55
C LEU A 123 23.64 -15.77 26.72
N GLU A 124 23.77 -15.29 27.95
CA GLU A 124 25.02 -14.64 28.32
C GLU A 124 26.10 -15.73 28.31
N GLU A 125 27.06 -15.49 27.42
CA GLU A 125 28.15 -16.37 27.06
C GLU A 125 29.06 -16.67 28.26
N HIS A 126 29.45 -17.94 28.36
CA HIS A 126 30.63 -18.39 29.10
C HIS A 126 31.92 -17.89 28.44
#